data_AF-A0A7S3TQ29-F1
#
_entry.id   AF-A0A7S3TQ29-F1
#
_cell.length_a   1.000
_cell.length_b   1.000
_cell.length_c   1.000
_cell.angle_alpha   90.00
_cell.angle_beta   90.00
_cell.angle_gamma   90.00
#
_symmetry.space_group_name_H-M   'P 1'
#
loop_
_entity.id
_entity.type
_entity.pdbx_description
1 polymer ?
#
loop_
_entity_poly.entity_id
_entity_poly.type
_entity_poly.pdbx_seq_one_letter_code
_entity_poly.pdbx_strand_id
1 'polypeptide(L)'
;GVQHAIVTAGTLEESRLALELVRRQRAGGCPVRLHSTVGVHPTRCLDFLPEAERAEIEAAMAAAADGGGGGEETLAAIEAEVLARPSVMAAIEAHAQALRRLLSQGREEGLVAAIGECGLDYDRLHFCPRLVQRAGFAAQLGLATEGGPPLFLHNRAARGEFAAMCKERRGAVGAAGGVVHSFDGDAAELEQLLSLGLDIGINGCSLKTRGGSASRWVEEDELLAPNH
;
A
#
# COMPACT_ATOMS: atom_id res chain seq x y z
N GLY A 1 20.97 -18.85 6.70
CA GLY A 1 19.61 -19.25 6.30
C GLY A 1 18.66 -18.15 6.69
N VAL A 2 17.46 -18.07 6.10
CA VAL A 2 16.46 -17.02 6.37
C VAL A 2 16.09 -17.02 7.85
N GLN A 3 16.22 -15.88 8.52
CA GLN A 3 15.93 -15.73 9.96
C GLN A 3 14.57 -15.06 10.21
N HIS A 4 14.17 -14.17 9.31
CA HIS A 4 12.93 -13.41 9.39
C HIS A 4 12.20 -13.46 8.04
N ALA A 5 10.88 -13.33 8.08
CA ALA A 5 10.08 -13.15 6.87
C ALA A 5 8.84 -12.32 7.17
N ILE A 6 8.40 -11.56 6.16
CA ILE A 6 7.17 -10.76 6.22
C ILE A 6 6.10 -11.45 5.37
N VAL A 7 4.94 -11.67 5.97
CA VAL A 7 3.71 -12.07 5.27
C VAL A 7 2.99 -10.80 4.84
N THR A 8 2.92 -10.56 3.54
CA THR A 8 2.22 -9.41 2.97
C THR A 8 0.71 -9.67 2.92
N ALA A 9 -0.08 -8.70 3.37
CA ALA A 9 -1.52 -8.71 3.26
C ALA A 9 -2.01 -7.56 2.37
N GLY A 10 -3.01 -7.83 1.52
CA GLY A 10 -3.54 -6.88 0.55
C GLY A 10 -4.95 -6.39 0.85
N THR A 11 -5.58 -6.85 1.93
CA THR A 11 -6.87 -6.35 2.44
C THR A 11 -6.90 -6.32 3.96
N LEU A 12 -7.91 -5.65 4.53
CA LEU A 12 -8.17 -5.68 5.97
C LEU A 12 -8.40 -7.11 6.49
N GLU A 13 -9.11 -7.94 5.75
CA GLU A 13 -9.37 -9.33 6.17
C GLU A 13 -8.12 -10.21 6.03
N GLU A 14 -7.40 -10.11 4.91
CA GLU A 14 -6.11 -10.78 4.75
C GLU A 14 -5.12 -10.35 5.85
N SER A 15 -5.15 -9.09 6.27
CA SER A 15 -4.31 -8.59 7.36
C SER A 15 -4.64 -9.27 8.70
N ARG A 16 -5.93 -9.51 8.99
CA ARG A 16 -6.35 -10.25 10.19
C ARG A 16 -5.86 -11.69 10.16
N LEU A 17 -6.07 -12.37 9.03
CA LEU A 17 -5.66 -13.76 8.82
C LEU A 17 -4.14 -13.92 8.87
N ALA A 18 -3.39 -12.97 8.30
CA ALA A 18 -1.93 -12.97 8.33
C ALA A 18 -1.41 -12.80 9.76
N LEU A 19 -1.97 -11.89 10.56
CA LEU A 19 -1.61 -11.78 11.98
C LEU A 19 -1.95 -13.05 12.78
N GLU A 20 -3.10 -13.68 12.53
CA GLU A 20 -3.44 -14.97 13.16
C GLU A 20 -2.47 -16.09 12.76
N LEU A 21 -2.08 -16.14 11.48
CA LEU A 21 -1.07 -17.07 11.00
C LEU A 21 0.27 -16.86 11.72
N VAL A 22 0.75 -15.61 11.79
CA VAL A 22 2.01 -15.27 12.47
C VAL A 22 1.95 -15.66 13.95
N ARG A 23 0.85 -15.38 14.66
CA ARG A 23 0.64 -15.81 16.06
C ARG A 23 0.78 -17.32 16.22
N ARG A 24 0.05 -18.08 15.40
CA ARG A 24 0.06 -19.55 15.46
C ARG A 24 1.44 -20.13 15.17
N GLN A 25 2.14 -19.61 14.16
CA GLN A 25 3.47 -20.08 13.78
C GLN A 25 4.52 -19.78 14.87
N ARG A 26 4.47 -18.58 15.48
CA ARG A 26 5.36 -18.24 16.60
C ARG A 26 5.12 -19.15 17.81
N ALA A 27 3.84 -19.39 18.17
CA ALA A 27 3.49 -20.31 19.26
C ALA A 27 3.90 -21.76 18.98
N GLY A 28 3.88 -22.17 17.71
CA GLY A 28 4.29 -23.50 17.25
C GLY A 28 5.81 -23.71 17.15
N GLY A 29 6.63 -22.72 17.51
CA GLY A 29 8.10 -22.84 17.48
C GLY A 29 8.71 -22.77 16.08
N CYS A 30 8.07 -22.05 15.14
CA CYS A 30 8.63 -21.82 13.81
C CYS A 30 10.07 -21.26 13.91
N PRO A 31 11.06 -21.87 13.24
CA PRO A 31 12.45 -21.42 13.32
C PRO A 31 12.71 -20.08 12.63
N VAL A 32 11.78 -19.64 11.76
CA VAL A 32 11.81 -18.33 11.11
C VAL A 32 10.88 -17.39 11.86
N ARG A 33 11.37 -16.21 12.24
CA ARG A 33 10.53 -15.19 12.88
C ARG A 33 9.66 -14.51 11.84
N LEU A 34 8.40 -14.93 11.77
CA LEU A 34 7.42 -14.31 10.89
C LEU A 34 6.89 -13.00 11.47
N HIS A 35 6.59 -12.07 10.59
CA HIS A 35 5.87 -10.81 10.83
C HIS A 35 4.83 -10.60 9.72
N SER A 36 3.93 -9.64 9.87
CA SER A 36 2.92 -9.30 8.87
C SER A 36 2.92 -7.82 8.56
N THR A 37 2.59 -7.47 7.31
CA THR A 37 2.10 -6.13 7.02
C THR A 37 0.62 -6.01 7.40
N VAL A 38 0.11 -4.79 7.53
CA VAL A 38 -1.32 -4.51 7.64
C VAL A 38 -1.68 -3.35 6.72
N GLY A 39 -2.57 -3.58 5.76
CA GLY A 39 -2.90 -2.61 4.73
C GLY A 39 -3.85 -3.18 3.67
N VAL A 40 -4.10 -2.34 2.67
CA VAL A 40 -4.94 -2.64 1.51
C VAL A 40 -4.18 -2.26 0.24
N HIS A 41 -3.98 -3.25 -0.62
CA HIS A 41 -3.27 -3.15 -1.89
C HIS A 41 -4.06 -2.26 -2.87
N PRO A 42 -3.41 -1.49 -3.78
CA PRO A 42 -4.11 -0.66 -4.77
C PRO A 42 -5.22 -1.39 -5.54
N THR A 43 -4.99 -2.64 -5.94
CA THR A 43 -6.00 -3.45 -6.67
C THR A 43 -7.22 -3.86 -5.84
N ARG A 44 -7.20 -3.60 -4.52
CA ARG A 44 -8.25 -3.96 -3.57
C ARG A 44 -8.89 -2.74 -2.92
N CYS A 45 -8.60 -1.52 -3.37
CA CYS A 45 -9.14 -0.31 -2.75
C CYS A 45 -10.67 -0.15 -2.90
N LEU A 46 -11.32 -0.93 -3.75
CA LEU A 46 -12.79 -1.04 -3.76
C LEU A 46 -13.36 -1.53 -2.42
N ASP A 47 -12.58 -2.24 -1.60
CA ASP A 47 -12.99 -2.73 -0.27
C ASP A 47 -13.20 -1.59 0.76
N PHE A 48 -12.77 -0.36 0.44
CA PHE A 48 -13.08 0.83 1.23
C PHE A 48 -14.50 1.36 1.02
N LEU A 49 -15.14 0.98 -0.09
CA LEU A 49 -16.45 1.49 -0.48
C LEU A 49 -17.57 0.62 0.10
N PRO A 50 -18.75 1.19 0.43
CA PRO A 50 -19.93 0.38 0.68
C PRO A 50 -20.35 -0.41 -0.57
N GLU A 51 -21.09 -1.51 -0.37
CA GLU A 51 -21.42 -2.47 -1.43
C GLU A 51 -22.13 -1.86 -2.64
N ALA A 52 -23.07 -0.93 -2.41
CA ALA A 52 -23.83 -0.28 -3.49
C ALA A 52 -22.92 0.60 -4.36
N GLU A 53 -22.11 1.46 -3.74
CA GLU A 53 -21.16 2.33 -4.44
C GLU A 53 -20.02 1.54 -5.08
N ARG A 54 -19.58 0.44 -4.47
CA ARG A 54 -18.64 -0.51 -5.09
C ARG A 54 -19.22 -1.08 -6.39
N ALA A 55 -20.47 -1.56 -6.36
CA ALA A 55 -21.13 -2.11 -7.53
C ALA A 55 -21.34 -1.07 -8.64
N GLU A 56 -21.61 0.18 -8.29
CA GLU A 56 -21.71 1.29 -9.24
C GLU A 56 -20.39 1.56 -9.97
N ILE A 57 -19.28 1.58 -9.23
CA ILE A 57 -17.93 1.72 -9.82
C ILE A 57 -17.57 0.52 -10.69
N GLU A 58 -17.84 -0.71 -10.23
CA GLU A 58 -17.58 -1.92 -11.02
C GLU A 58 -18.38 -1.94 -12.33
N ALA A 59 -19.64 -1.49 -12.30
CA ALA A 59 -20.46 -1.35 -13.51
C ALA A 59 -19.89 -0.30 -14.47
N ALA A 60 -19.42 0.84 -13.95
CA ALA A 60 -18.77 1.87 -14.76
C ALA A 60 -17.44 1.38 -15.39
N MET A 61 -16.65 0.61 -14.65
CA MET A 61 -15.42 -0.02 -15.15
C MET A 61 -15.72 -1.01 -16.28
N ALA A 62 -16.74 -1.86 -16.12
CA ALA A 62 -17.17 -2.79 -17.16
C ALA A 62 -17.62 -2.06 -18.43
N ALA A 63 -18.43 -1.02 -18.29
CA ALA A 63 -18.87 -0.18 -19.40
C ALA A 63 -17.70 0.52 -20.12
N ALA A 64 -16.69 0.98 -19.38
CA ALA A 64 -15.50 1.60 -19.96
C ALA A 64 -14.62 0.60 -20.73
N ALA A 65 -14.58 -0.67 -20.31
CA ALA A 65 -13.82 -1.71 -20.98
C ALA A 65 -14.43 -2.14 -22.33
N ASP A 66 -15.75 -2.04 -22.49
CA ASP A 66 -16.49 -2.52 -23.67
C ASP A 66 -16.42 -1.59 -24.90
N GLY A 67 -15.76 -0.43 -24.80
CA GLY A 67 -15.29 0.33 -25.96
C GLY A 67 -16.22 1.44 -26.47
N GLY A 68 -15.90 2.67 -26.05
CA GLY A 68 -16.26 3.91 -26.72
C GLY A 68 -15.27 4.99 -26.29
N GLY A 69 -14.71 5.75 -27.23
CA GLY A 69 -13.85 6.90 -26.91
C GLY A 69 -14.62 7.86 -26.01
N GLY A 70 -14.23 7.97 -24.73
CA GLY A 70 -14.98 8.68 -23.68
C GLY A 70 -15.31 7.82 -22.44
N GLY A 71 -15.12 6.50 -22.48
CA GLY A 71 -15.34 5.62 -21.33
C GLY A 71 -14.47 5.95 -20.11
N GLU A 72 -13.20 6.32 -20.32
CA GLU A 72 -12.27 6.70 -19.25
C GLU A 72 -12.67 8.02 -18.56
N GLU A 73 -13.08 9.03 -19.34
CA GLU A 73 -13.58 10.30 -18.79
C GLU A 73 -14.89 10.10 -18.02
N THR A 74 -15.77 9.24 -18.54
CA THR A 74 -17.03 8.88 -17.88
C THR A 74 -16.79 8.14 -16.57
N LEU A 75 -15.87 7.16 -16.56
CA LEU A 75 -15.48 6.45 -15.35
C LEU A 75 -14.91 7.41 -14.31
N ALA A 76 -13.99 8.30 -14.70
CA ALA A 76 -13.40 9.28 -13.79
C ALA A 76 -14.45 10.23 -13.19
N ALA A 77 -15.47 10.63 -13.96
CA ALA A 77 -16.57 11.44 -13.47
C ALA A 77 -17.43 10.69 -12.43
N ILE A 78 -17.76 9.42 -12.70
CA ILE A 78 -18.51 8.57 -11.76
C ILE A 78 -17.69 8.31 -10.49
N GLU A 79 -16.41 8.00 -10.63
CA GLU A 79 -15.49 7.86 -9.49
C GLU A 79 -15.51 9.11 -8.60
N ALA A 80 -15.39 10.30 -9.20
CA ALA A 80 -15.39 11.55 -8.46
C ALA A 80 -16.73 11.80 -7.74
N GLU A 81 -17.86 11.53 -8.41
CA GLU A 81 -19.18 11.68 -7.81
C GLU A 81 -19.38 10.73 -6.62
N VAL A 82 -19.06 9.45 -6.81
CA VAL A 82 -19.18 8.42 -5.76
C VAL A 82 -18.30 8.76 -4.56
N LEU A 83 -17.03 9.13 -4.80
CA LEU A 83 -16.08 9.47 -3.73
C LEU A 83 -16.47 10.74 -2.96
N ALA A 84 -17.26 11.64 -3.57
CA ALA A 84 -17.79 12.83 -2.90
C ALA A 84 -18.98 12.55 -1.98
N ARG A 85 -19.58 11.35 -2.04
CA ARG A 85 -20.74 11.00 -1.21
C ARG A 85 -20.35 10.92 0.27
N PRO A 86 -21.12 11.52 1.20
CA PRO A 86 -20.84 11.42 2.63
C PRO A 86 -20.78 9.99 3.17
N SER A 87 -21.60 9.08 2.62
CA SER A 87 -21.57 7.64 2.95
C SER A 87 -20.20 7.02 2.65
N VAL A 88 -19.65 7.32 1.48
CA VAL A 88 -18.36 6.80 1.01
C VAL A 88 -17.21 7.38 1.82
N MET A 89 -17.19 8.69 2.06
CA MET A 89 -16.16 9.31 2.91
C MET A 89 -16.15 8.71 4.32
N ALA A 90 -17.32 8.50 4.91
CA ALA A 90 -17.46 7.85 6.22
C ALA A 90 -16.99 6.38 6.20
N ALA A 91 -17.28 5.65 5.12
CA ALA A 91 -16.83 4.27 4.96
C ALA A 91 -15.31 4.16 4.84
N ILE A 92 -14.67 5.05 4.06
CA ILE A 92 -13.21 5.11 3.92
C ILE A 92 -12.56 5.36 5.29
N GLU A 93 -13.06 6.33 6.05
CA GLU A 93 -12.56 6.64 7.39
C GLU A 93 -12.78 5.46 8.36
N ALA A 94 -13.96 4.84 8.35
CA ALA A 94 -14.24 3.67 9.19
C ALA A 94 -13.30 2.50 8.89
N HIS A 95 -12.98 2.28 7.62
CA HIS A 95 -12.03 1.26 7.18
C HIS A 95 -10.59 1.60 7.62
N ALA A 96 -10.16 2.85 7.47
CA ALA A 96 -8.87 3.33 7.96
C ALA A 96 -8.75 3.17 9.49
N GLN A 97 -9.82 3.45 10.25
CA GLN A 97 -9.86 3.20 11.69
C GLN A 97 -9.76 1.70 12.03
N ALA A 98 -10.34 0.83 11.22
CA ALA A 98 -10.21 -0.61 11.42
C ALA A 98 -8.77 -1.09 11.20
N LEU A 99 -8.09 -0.59 10.16
CA LEU A 99 -6.66 -0.82 9.95
C LEU A 99 -5.83 -0.29 11.13
N ARG A 100 -6.11 0.93 11.60
CA ARG A 100 -5.43 1.51 12.78
C ARG A 100 -5.56 0.63 14.02
N ARG A 101 -6.76 0.11 14.31
CA ARG A 101 -6.95 -0.82 15.44
C ARG A 101 -6.11 -2.08 15.29
N LEU A 102 -6.08 -2.66 14.09
CA LEU A 102 -5.32 -3.87 13.82
C LEU A 102 -3.80 -3.65 13.90
N LEU A 103 -3.33 -2.50 13.41
CA LEU A 103 -1.94 -2.04 13.55
C LEU A 103 -1.54 -1.90 15.02
N SER A 104 -2.35 -1.20 15.83
CA SER A 104 -2.07 -1.03 17.26
C SER A 104 -1.97 -2.36 17.99
N GLN A 105 -2.96 -3.24 17.81
CA GLN A 105 -2.97 -4.56 18.43
C GLN A 105 -1.76 -5.40 17.98
N GLY A 106 -1.53 -5.50 16.68
CA GLY A 106 -0.43 -6.30 16.15
C GLY A 106 0.95 -5.75 16.52
N ARG A 107 1.08 -4.44 16.75
CA ARG A 107 2.32 -3.80 17.22
C ARG A 107 2.59 -4.09 18.70
N GLU A 108 1.57 -4.07 19.55
CA GLU A 108 1.70 -4.46 20.97
C GLU A 108 2.18 -5.91 21.12
N GLU A 109 1.77 -6.78 20.21
CA GLU A 109 2.19 -8.19 20.16
C GLU A 109 3.53 -8.41 19.41
N GLY A 110 4.12 -7.36 18.84
CA GLY A 110 5.37 -7.43 18.06
C GLY A 110 5.25 -8.26 16.77
N LEU A 111 4.06 -8.29 16.15
CA LEU A 111 3.73 -9.07 14.96
C LEU A 111 3.74 -8.24 13.67
N VAL A 112 3.54 -6.93 13.78
CA VAL A 112 3.44 -6.01 12.64
C VAL A 112 4.84 -5.52 12.26
N ALA A 113 5.20 -5.71 10.99
CA ALA A 113 6.43 -5.15 10.42
C ALA A 113 6.21 -3.77 9.79
N ALA A 114 5.08 -3.56 9.09
CA ALA A 114 4.85 -2.35 8.32
C ALA A 114 3.36 -2.09 8.05
N ILE A 115 3.03 -0.85 7.71
CA ILE A 115 1.74 -0.45 7.13
C ILE A 115 1.81 -0.69 5.62
N GLY A 116 0.95 -1.55 5.08
CA GLY A 116 0.97 -1.94 3.66
C GLY A 116 0.54 -3.39 3.45
N GLU A 117 0.57 -3.93 2.25
CA GLU A 117 1.03 -3.27 1.01
C GLU A 117 0.02 -2.22 0.55
N CYS A 118 0.45 -0.98 0.35
CA CYS A 118 -0.44 0.11 -0.10
C CYS A 118 0.26 1.06 -1.08
N GLY A 119 -0.50 1.75 -1.93
CA GLY A 119 0.09 2.62 -2.94
C GLY A 119 -0.75 2.72 -4.20
N LEU A 120 -0.11 2.75 -5.38
CA LEU A 120 -0.76 2.94 -6.68
C LEU A 120 -0.24 1.94 -7.72
N ASP A 121 -1.15 1.32 -8.48
CA ASP A 121 -0.86 0.39 -9.57
C ASP A 121 -1.73 0.71 -10.81
N TYR A 122 -1.16 1.45 -11.75
CA TYR A 122 -1.86 1.90 -12.96
C TYR A 122 -1.76 0.90 -14.12
N ASP A 123 -1.02 -0.20 -13.98
CA ASP A 123 -1.09 -1.33 -14.90
C ASP A 123 -2.27 -2.28 -14.57
N ARG A 124 -2.98 -2.02 -13.47
CA ARG A 124 -4.03 -2.87 -12.91
C ARG A 124 -5.35 -2.12 -12.70
N LEU A 125 -5.62 -1.09 -13.49
CA LEU A 125 -6.85 -0.29 -13.41
C LEU A 125 -8.14 -1.10 -13.62
N HIS A 126 -8.07 -2.27 -14.26
CA HIS A 126 -9.21 -3.19 -14.40
C HIS A 126 -9.62 -3.87 -13.08
N PHE A 127 -8.79 -3.83 -12.02
CA PHE A 127 -9.15 -4.31 -10.69
C PHE A 127 -9.67 -3.19 -9.78
N CYS A 128 -9.08 -2.00 -9.88
CA CYS A 128 -9.50 -0.84 -9.11
C CYS A 128 -9.13 0.44 -9.86
N PRO A 129 -10.06 1.39 -10.06
CA PRO A 129 -9.82 2.54 -10.90
C PRO A 129 -9.06 3.63 -10.14
N ARG A 130 -8.53 4.59 -10.89
CA ARG A 130 -7.44 5.47 -10.45
C ARG A 130 -7.80 6.32 -9.23
N LEU A 131 -8.96 6.97 -9.21
CA LEU A 131 -9.36 7.84 -8.10
C LEU A 131 -9.69 7.03 -6.84
N VAL A 132 -10.23 5.82 -6.99
CA VAL A 132 -10.45 4.91 -5.85
C VAL A 132 -9.11 4.44 -5.25
N GLN A 133 -8.12 4.08 -6.07
CA GLN A 133 -6.77 3.77 -5.59
C GLN A 133 -6.17 4.96 -4.82
N ARG A 134 -6.29 6.18 -5.37
CA ARG A 134 -5.82 7.41 -4.71
C ARG A 134 -6.50 7.65 -3.37
N ALA A 135 -7.81 7.47 -3.28
CA ALA A 135 -8.55 7.63 -2.02
C ALA A 135 -8.08 6.62 -0.96
N GLY A 136 -7.95 5.34 -1.35
CA GLY A 136 -7.45 4.29 -0.46
C GLY A 136 -5.99 4.52 -0.02
N PHE A 137 -5.12 4.97 -0.92
CA PHE A 137 -3.73 5.29 -0.59
C PHE A 137 -3.64 6.51 0.34
N ALA A 138 -4.39 7.58 0.06
CA ALA A 138 -4.42 8.77 0.92
C ALA A 138 -4.90 8.47 2.34
N ALA A 139 -5.90 7.60 2.49
CA ALA A 139 -6.38 7.13 3.80
C ALA A 139 -5.29 6.35 4.56
N GLN A 140 -4.56 5.47 3.87
CA GLN A 140 -3.50 4.67 4.47
C GLN A 140 -2.23 5.46 4.80
N LEU A 141 -1.86 6.45 3.98
CA LEU A 141 -0.79 7.40 4.34
C LEU A 141 -1.16 8.20 5.61
N GLY A 142 -2.45 8.39 5.88
CA GLY A 142 -2.96 8.97 7.13
C GLY A 142 -2.79 8.08 8.38
N LEU A 143 -2.33 6.83 8.20
CA LEU A 143 -1.99 5.92 9.30
C LEU A 143 -0.53 6.05 9.75
N ALA A 144 0.34 6.64 8.92
CA ALA A 144 1.74 6.86 9.26
C ALA A 144 1.88 7.89 10.38
N THR A 145 2.67 7.55 11.40
CA THR A 145 2.95 8.42 12.55
C THR A 145 4.42 8.28 12.94
N GLU A 146 4.99 9.33 13.53
CA GLU A 146 6.32 9.27 14.14
C GLU A 146 6.39 8.16 15.19
N GLY A 147 7.43 7.32 15.13
CA GLY A 147 7.59 6.14 15.99
C GLY A 147 6.61 4.99 15.72
N GLY A 148 5.76 5.11 14.69
CA GLY A 148 4.90 4.03 14.20
C GLY A 148 5.65 3.02 13.32
N PRO A 149 4.96 1.97 12.82
CA PRO A 149 5.55 1.07 11.84
C PRO A 149 5.89 1.81 10.54
N PRO A 150 6.96 1.41 9.83
CA PRO A 150 7.30 1.96 8.52
C PRO A 150 6.23 1.63 7.47
N LEU A 151 6.26 2.32 6.33
CA LEU A 151 5.39 2.04 5.19
C LEU A 151 5.99 0.92 4.30
N PHE A 152 5.15 0.05 3.77
CA PHE A 152 5.48 -0.93 2.72
C PHE A 152 4.66 -0.59 1.47
N LEU A 153 5.31 0.08 0.52
CA LEU A 153 4.65 0.86 -0.52
C LEU A 153 4.75 0.23 -1.91
N HIS A 154 3.61 0.14 -2.59
CA HIS A 154 3.49 -0.31 -3.97
C HIS A 154 3.46 0.89 -4.93
N ASN A 155 4.33 0.90 -5.93
CA ASN A 155 4.28 1.90 -6.99
C ASN A 155 4.53 1.23 -8.34
N ARG A 156 3.52 1.23 -9.22
CA ARG A 156 3.63 0.72 -10.59
C ARG A 156 2.90 1.65 -11.56
N ALA A 157 3.64 2.14 -12.55
CA ALA A 157 3.15 3.03 -13.62
C ALA A 157 2.47 4.35 -13.14
N ALA A 158 2.41 4.62 -11.84
CA ALA A 158 1.81 5.83 -11.26
C ALA A 158 2.76 7.04 -11.25
N ARG A 159 4.07 6.79 -11.36
CA ARG A 159 5.13 7.80 -11.54
C ARG A 159 4.98 8.95 -10.54
N GLY A 160 5.01 10.19 -11.04
CA GLY A 160 4.99 11.41 -10.23
C GLY A 160 3.76 11.59 -9.34
N GLU A 161 2.65 10.88 -9.61
CA GLU A 161 1.47 10.99 -8.75
C GLU A 161 1.66 10.31 -7.40
N PHE A 162 2.32 9.14 -7.38
CA PHE A 162 2.70 8.46 -6.14
C PHE A 162 3.61 9.37 -5.30
N ALA A 163 4.67 9.89 -5.92
CA ALA A 163 5.62 10.79 -5.25
C ALA A 163 4.94 12.08 -4.75
N ALA A 164 4.01 12.66 -5.52
CA ALA A 164 3.25 13.83 -5.11
C ALA A 164 2.43 13.58 -3.83
N MET A 165 1.69 12.46 -3.77
CA MET A 165 0.90 12.10 -2.59
C MET A 165 1.77 11.85 -1.35
N CYS A 166 2.91 11.17 -1.52
CA CYS A 166 3.88 11.00 -0.43
C CYS A 166 4.44 12.36 0.04
N LYS A 167 4.73 13.26 -0.90
CA LYS A 167 5.26 14.61 -0.60
C LYS A 167 4.26 15.49 0.15
N GLU A 168 2.96 15.41 -0.18
CA GLU A 168 1.90 16.10 0.56
C GLU A 168 1.88 15.71 2.05
N ARG A 169 2.32 14.48 2.36
CA ARG A 169 2.42 13.95 3.73
C ARG A 169 3.86 13.75 4.19
N ARG A 170 4.83 14.47 3.63
CA ARG A 170 6.27 14.29 3.88
C ARG A 170 6.68 14.24 5.35
N GLY A 171 5.99 14.98 6.22
CA GLY A 171 6.26 14.96 7.67
C GLY A 171 5.96 13.58 8.28
N ALA A 172 4.79 13.02 8.00
CA ALA A 172 4.39 11.70 8.47
C ALA A 172 5.16 10.58 7.75
N VAL A 173 5.32 10.69 6.43
CA VAL A 173 6.06 9.71 5.61
C VAL A 173 7.53 9.65 6.01
N GLY A 174 8.20 10.80 6.16
CA GLY A 174 9.60 10.83 6.58
C GLY A 174 9.81 10.39 8.03
N ALA A 175 8.85 10.64 8.91
CA ALA A 175 8.94 10.22 10.31
C ALA A 175 8.67 8.72 10.51
N ALA A 176 7.79 8.12 9.69
CA ALA A 176 7.59 6.67 9.67
C ALA A 176 8.71 5.94 8.89
N GLY A 177 9.24 6.58 7.85
CA GLY A 177 10.05 5.92 6.83
C GLY A 177 9.23 4.88 6.05
N GLY A 178 9.91 4.10 5.22
CA GLY A 178 9.28 3.00 4.50
C GLY A 178 10.07 2.57 3.28
N VAL A 179 9.64 1.45 2.71
CA VAL A 179 10.20 0.90 1.47
C VAL A 179 9.20 1.04 0.34
N VAL A 180 9.66 1.45 -0.84
CA VAL A 180 8.93 1.24 -2.10
C VAL A 180 9.39 -0.09 -2.67
N HIS A 181 8.54 -1.12 -2.57
CA HIS A 181 8.92 -2.48 -2.95
C HIS A 181 8.79 -2.68 -4.46
N SER A 182 9.62 -3.57 -5.00
CA SER A 182 9.59 -3.99 -6.41
C SER A 182 9.74 -2.82 -7.42
N PHE A 183 10.58 -1.83 -7.09
CA PHE A 183 10.78 -0.63 -7.90
C PHE A 183 11.21 -0.96 -9.34
N ASP A 184 10.52 -0.36 -10.31
CA ASP A 184 10.79 -0.43 -11.76
C ASP A 184 10.82 0.95 -12.45
N GLY A 185 10.94 2.03 -11.67
CA GLY A 185 11.03 3.41 -12.13
C GLY A 185 12.41 3.85 -12.64
N ASP A 186 12.53 5.12 -13.01
CA ASP A 186 13.79 5.71 -13.49
C ASP A 186 14.64 6.36 -12.38
N ALA A 187 15.84 6.82 -12.73
CA ALA A 187 16.76 7.46 -11.78
C ALA A 187 16.19 8.75 -11.15
N ALA A 188 15.38 9.51 -11.87
CA ALA A 188 14.79 10.73 -11.35
C ALA A 188 13.70 10.41 -10.31
N GLU A 189 12.89 9.37 -10.57
CA GLU A 189 11.93 8.86 -9.60
C GLU A 189 12.63 8.30 -8.35
N LEU A 190 13.71 7.53 -8.54
CA LEU A 190 14.55 7.04 -7.45
C LEU A 190 15.03 8.17 -6.53
N GLU A 191 15.67 9.20 -7.09
CA GLU A 191 16.17 10.35 -6.32
C GLU A 191 15.05 11.07 -5.57
N GLN A 192 13.87 11.21 -6.19
CA GLN A 192 12.71 11.81 -5.54
C GLN A 192 12.24 10.98 -4.34
N LEU A 193 12.13 9.66 -4.48
CA LEU A 193 11.71 8.77 -3.38
C LEU A 193 12.70 8.80 -2.22
N LEU A 194 14.01 8.72 -2.51
CA LEU A 194 15.06 8.83 -1.49
C LEU A 194 15.01 10.18 -0.75
N SER A 195 14.71 11.28 -1.46
CA SER A 195 14.58 12.62 -0.87
C SER A 195 13.40 12.75 0.12
N LEU A 196 12.43 11.84 0.02
CA LEU A 196 11.28 11.76 0.93
C LEU A 196 11.57 10.91 2.17
N GLY A 197 12.76 10.31 2.28
CA GLY A 197 13.12 9.39 3.36
C GLY A 197 12.61 7.97 3.16
N LEU A 198 12.29 7.59 1.92
CA LEU A 198 11.89 6.23 1.55
C LEU A 198 13.08 5.45 1.00
N ASP A 199 13.15 4.17 1.33
CA ASP A 199 14.11 3.21 0.78
C ASP A 199 13.49 2.43 -0.39
N ILE A 200 14.31 1.69 -1.12
CA ILE A 200 13.91 0.97 -2.34
C ILE A 200 14.16 -0.52 -2.18
N GLY A 201 13.11 -1.32 -2.33
CA GLY A 201 13.17 -2.78 -2.30
C GLY A 201 13.47 -3.36 -3.68
N ILE A 202 14.52 -4.16 -3.78
CA ILE A 202 14.93 -4.85 -5.01
C ILE A 202 14.55 -6.32 -4.92
N ASN A 203 13.85 -6.82 -5.94
CA ASN A 203 13.59 -8.25 -6.08
C ASN A 203 14.01 -8.77 -7.47
N GLY A 204 13.77 -10.05 -7.74
CA GLY A 204 14.11 -10.68 -9.02
C GLY A 204 13.44 -10.02 -10.25
N CYS A 205 12.38 -9.23 -10.09
CA CYS A 205 11.79 -8.43 -11.16
C CYS A 205 12.58 -7.13 -11.40
N SER A 206 13.11 -6.49 -10.34
CA SER A 206 13.94 -5.29 -10.44
C SER A 206 15.28 -5.53 -11.16
N LEU A 207 15.79 -6.77 -11.18
CA LEU A 207 17.07 -7.12 -11.83
C LEU A 207 16.95 -7.46 -13.33
N LYS A 208 15.76 -7.32 -13.93
CA LYS A 208 15.54 -7.65 -15.35
C LYS A 208 16.09 -6.59 -16.31
N THR A 209 16.47 -5.40 -15.82
CA THR A 209 17.06 -4.32 -16.62
C THR A 209 18.46 -3.96 -16.09
N ARG A 210 19.50 -4.17 -16.91
CA ARG A 210 20.89 -3.78 -16.61
C ARG A 210 21.02 -2.25 -16.63
N GLY A 211 20.79 -1.57 -15.50
CA GLY A 211 21.09 -0.14 -15.41
C GLY A 211 20.54 0.53 -14.17
N GLY A 212 21.27 0.46 -13.06
CA GLY A 212 20.98 1.28 -11.88
C GLY A 212 22.10 1.20 -10.87
N SER A 213 22.89 2.26 -10.74
CA SER A 213 23.86 2.44 -9.66
C SER A 213 23.22 3.36 -8.63
N ALA A 214 22.97 2.85 -7.41
CA ALA A 214 22.54 3.65 -6.27
C ALA A 214 23.43 3.30 -5.06
N SER A 215 23.47 4.15 -4.04
CA SER A 215 24.45 4.05 -2.95
C SER A 215 23.83 3.99 -1.56
N ARG A 216 22.54 3.63 -1.46
CA ARG A 216 21.89 3.28 -0.20
C ARG A 216 20.92 2.14 -0.47
N TRP A 217 21.25 0.97 0.06
CA TRP A 217 20.62 -0.30 -0.25
C TRP A 217 20.08 -0.88 1.04
N VAL A 218 18.81 -1.26 1.02
CA VAL A 218 18.17 -1.93 2.13
C VAL A 218 17.83 -3.33 1.65
N GLU A 219 18.55 -4.34 2.17
CA GLU A 219 17.99 -5.70 2.13
C GLU A 219 16.72 -5.68 2.98
N GLU A 220 15.67 -6.42 2.57
CA GLU A 220 14.37 -6.48 3.28
C GLU A 220 14.50 -6.78 4.79
N ASP A 221 15.68 -7.24 5.25
CA ASP A 221 16.08 -7.39 6.64
C ASP A 221 16.15 -6.07 7.46
N GLU A 222 16.37 -4.87 6.89
CA GLU A 222 16.41 -3.64 7.71
C GLU A 222 15.02 -3.11 8.12
N LEU A 223 13.93 -3.54 7.46
CA LEU A 223 12.55 -3.29 7.91
C LEU A 223 12.21 -4.01 9.23
N LEU A 224 13.04 -4.99 9.61
CA LEU A 224 12.78 -5.93 10.70
C LEU A 224 13.62 -5.64 11.95
N ALA A 225 14.50 -4.64 11.88
CA ALA A 225 15.27 -4.17 13.01
C ALA A 225 14.41 -3.19 13.86
N PRO A 226 14.13 -3.48 15.15
CA PRO A 226 13.52 -2.51 16.01
C PRO A 226 14.49 -1.33 16.20
N ASN A 227 14.02 -0.11 15.96
CA ASN A 227 14.76 1.11 16.32
C ASN A 227 15.28 0.97 17.76
N HIS A 228 16.59 1.07 17.92
CA HIS A 228 17.26 1.21 19.21
C HIS A 228 16.86 2.51 19.91
#